data_AF-A0AAW4MR71-F1
#
_entry.id   AF-A0AAW4MR71-F1
#
_cell.length_a   1.000
_cell.length_b   1.000
_cell.length_c   1.000
_cell.angle_alpha   90.00
_cell.angle_beta   90.00
_cell.angle_gamma   90.00
#
_symmetry.space_group_name_H-M   'P 1'
#
loop_
_entity.id
_entity.type
_entity.pdbx_description
1 polymer ?
#
loop_
_entity_poly.entity_id
_entity_poly.type
_entity_poly.pdbx_seq_one_letter_code
_entity_poly.pdbx_strand_id
1 'polypeptide(L)'
;MLKHGIEIQQRLAKGILGGPFRCDFSITLNSVLYEISIEQMVIRKTIISTNESVELDDLIAVFNKLDMLIMLGEGQFIPIEKAWIIKNGKSVESKELDSKIAMRLNLFNSCDFTIGNHSKFLSFDQYIDDNVFLKWIKMLEELDIVHPMVLYSMADTGMPIDCKTAFIIESFESLTDLIEKYNKSFIRPYVHKWESALKKYLCAIIELYGKDIFCKEDKANVERFAQILVNSRNRMAHIKSKQGRYYLNGSESILYAVKLSFLYRHILLTLLEVDYNFYKSQITKLVNDWDNWNGILEEFLKKF
;
A
#
# COMPACT_ATOMS: atom_id res chain seq x y z
N MET A 1 29.42 10.67 -21.09
CA MET A 1 29.08 9.43 -20.36
C MET A 1 27.87 8.82 -21.07
N LEU A 2 27.88 7.53 -21.38
CA LEU A 2 26.76 6.88 -22.07
C LEU A 2 25.69 6.58 -21.02
N LYS A 3 24.49 7.13 -21.21
CA LYS A 3 23.36 6.95 -20.30
C LYS A 3 22.52 5.77 -20.76
N HIS A 4 22.37 4.78 -19.90
CA HIS A 4 21.54 3.59 -20.07
C HIS A 4 20.36 3.64 -19.10
N GLY A 5 19.24 2.97 -19.39
CA GLY A 5 18.09 3.00 -18.48
C GLY A 5 16.76 2.61 -19.09
N ILE A 6 15.69 3.01 -18.40
CA ILE A 6 14.30 2.91 -18.86
C ILE A 6 13.57 4.22 -18.65
N GLU A 7 12.63 4.50 -19.55
CA GLU A 7 11.64 5.55 -19.44
C GLU A 7 10.26 4.88 -19.42
N ILE A 8 9.46 5.14 -18.39
CA ILE A 8 8.12 4.59 -18.24
C ILE A 8 7.11 5.73 -18.18
N GLN A 9 6.08 5.63 -19.02
CA GLN A 9 4.95 6.54 -19.04
C GLN A 9 3.73 5.85 -18.44
N GLN A 10 3.16 6.45 -17.41
CA GLN A 10 1.95 5.99 -16.72
C GLN A 10 0.79 6.98 -16.96
N ARG A 11 -0.41 6.45 -17.14
CA ARG A 11 -1.64 7.23 -17.35
C ARG A 11 -2.83 6.54 -16.67
N LEU A 12 -3.75 7.34 -16.12
CA LEU A 12 -5.04 6.83 -15.65
C LEU A 12 -5.86 6.24 -16.81
N ALA A 13 -6.49 5.09 -16.59
CA ALA A 13 -7.42 4.50 -17.55
C ALA A 13 -8.64 5.42 -17.82
N LYS A 14 -9.06 6.20 -16.83
CA LYS A 14 -10.12 7.21 -16.90
C LYS A 14 -9.71 8.46 -16.13
N GLY A 15 -9.92 9.63 -16.71
CA GLY A 15 -9.54 10.92 -16.10
C GLY A 15 -8.11 11.36 -16.45
N ILE A 16 -7.60 12.34 -15.70
CA ILE A 16 -6.26 12.91 -15.86
C ILE A 16 -5.53 12.95 -14.53
N LEU A 17 -4.21 12.76 -14.57
CA LEU A 17 -3.37 13.01 -13.39
C LEU A 17 -3.32 14.52 -13.10
N GLY A 18 -3.18 14.87 -11.82
CA GLY A 18 -2.93 16.23 -11.38
C GLY A 18 -1.43 16.58 -11.39
N GLY A 19 -1.11 17.86 -11.25
CA GLY A 19 0.27 18.36 -11.21
C GLY A 19 0.31 19.88 -11.42
N PRO A 20 1.50 20.47 -11.61
CA PRO A 20 2.79 19.81 -11.83
C PRO A 20 3.41 19.26 -10.53
N PHE A 21 3.95 18.04 -10.59
CA PHE A 21 4.76 17.43 -9.53
C PHE A 21 6.07 16.93 -10.11
N ARG A 22 7.16 17.03 -9.35
CA ARG A 22 8.48 16.55 -9.76
C ARG A 22 9.30 16.09 -8.57
N CYS A 23 10.02 14.99 -8.75
CA CYS A 23 10.93 14.43 -7.77
C CYS A 23 12.15 13.86 -8.52
N ASP A 24 13.35 14.32 -8.15
CA ASP A 24 14.62 13.84 -8.70
C ASP A 24 15.54 13.45 -7.55
N PHE A 25 16.14 12.28 -7.62
CA PHE A 25 17.09 11.80 -6.62
C PHE A 25 17.97 10.69 -7.21
N SER A 26 19.02 10.32 -6.49
CA SER A 26 19.92 9.25 -6.90
C SER A 26 20.18 8.30 -5.75
N ILE A 27 20.30 7.02 -6.06
CA ILE A 27 20.62 5.97 -5.08
C ILE A 27 21.71 5.05 -5.62
N THR A 28 22.49 4.44 -4.71
CA THR A 28 23.47 3.42 -5.06
C THR A 28 22.98 2.05 -4.60
N LEU A 29 22.84 1.10 -5.54
CA LEU A 29 22.50 -0.29 -5.26
C LEU A 29 23.56 -1.19 -5.90
N ASN A 30 24.10 -2.14 -5.15
CA ASN A 30 25.13 -3.07 -5.64
C ASN A 30 26.29 -2.37 -6.37
N SER A 31 26.74 -1.24 -5.80
CA SER A 31 27.78 -0.36 -6.34
C SER A 31 27.43 0.41 -7.63
N VAL A 32 26.21 0.26 -8.16
CA VAL A 32 25.74 1.01 -9.33
C VAL A 32 24.92 2.23 -8.89
N LEU A 33 25.23 3.40 -9.45
CA LEU A 33 24.47 4.63 -9.25
C LEU A 33 23.27 4.69 -10.20
N TYR A 34 22.07 4.74 -9.62
CA TYR A 34 20.81 4.97 -10.32
C TYR A 34 20.36 6.42 -10.12
N GLU A 35 20.16 7.13 -11.22
CA GLU A 35 19.52 8.43 -11.29
C GLU A 35 18.03 8.24 -11.61
N ILE A 36 17.17 8.73 -10.72
CA ILE A 36 15.72 8.57 -10.80
C ILE A 36 15.09 9.95 -10.92
N SER A 37 14.19 10.10 -11.90
CA SER A 37 13.42 11.31 -12.14
C SER A 37 11.97 10.95 -12.38
N ILE A 38 11.06 11.60 -11.66
CA ILE A 38 9.61 11.45 -11.82
C ILE A 38 9.06 12.84 -12.11
N GLU A 39 8.38 12.98 -13.24
CA GLU A 39 7.63 14.19 -13.60
C GLU A 39 6.16 13.83 -13.83
N GLN A 40 5.25 14.63 -13.29
CA GLN A 40 3.82 14.41 -13.47
C GLN A 40 3.06 15.71 -13.76
N MET A 41 2.23 15.62 -14.80
CA MET A 41 1.13 16.54 -15.06
C MET A 41 -0.10 15.69 -15.45
N VAL A 42 -0.49 15.66 -16.72
CA VAL A 42 -1.58 14.80 -17.25
C VAL A 42 -1.18 13.32 -17.30
N ILE A 43 0.11 13.08 -17.55
CA ILE A 43 0.78 11.79 -17.51
C ILE A 43 1.87 11.83 -16.44
N ARG A 44 2.28 10.65 -15.97
CA ARG A 44 3.50 10.51 -15.18
C ARG A 44 4.58 9.90 -16.06
N LYS A 45 5.76 10.50 -16.04
CA LYS A 45 6.96 10.00 -16.70
C LYS A 45 8.01 9.72 -15.63
N THR A 46 8.48 8.48 -15.58
CA THR A 46 9.52 8.02 -14.68
C THR A 46 10.73 7.61 -15.51
N ILE A 47 11.88 8.22 -15.24
CA ILE A 47 13.17 7.87 -15.84
C ILE A 47 14.02 7.24 -14.76
N ILE A 48 14.56 6.05 -15.04
CA ILE A 48 15.56 5.38 -14.21
C ILE A 48 16.75 5.10 -15.10
N SER A 49 17.92 5.57 -14.68
CA SER A 49 19.09 5.55 -15.55
C SER A 49 20.40 5.41 -14.80
N THR A 50 21.39 4.87 -15.49
CA THR A 50 22.72 4.55 -14.97
C THR A 50 23.77 4.98 -16.01
N ASN A 51 25.00 5.22 -15.55
CA ASN A 51 26.16 5.39 -16.42
C ASN A 51 26.89 4.06 -16.71
N GLU A 52 26.46 2.99 -16.06
CA GLU A 52 26.98 1.64 -16.18
C GLU A 52 25.97 0.75 -16.92
N SER A 53 26.46 -0.28 -17.61
CA SER A 53 25.59 -1.28 -18.23
C SER A 53 24.98 -2.16 -17.13
N VAL A 54 23.66 -2.20 -17.06
CA VAL A 54 22.89 -3.03 -16.12
C VAL A 54 21.86 -3.86 -16.87
N GLU A 55 21.46 -4.97 -16.26
CA GLU A 55 20.41 -5.82 -16.82
C GLU A 55 19.05 -5.11 -16.78
N LEU A 56 18.20 -5.40 -17.77
CA LEU A 56 16.87 -4.81 -17.85
C LEU A 56 16.00 -5.16 -16.63
N ASP A 57 16.20 -6.37 -16.07
CA ASP A 57 15.50 -6.84 -14.88
C ASP A 57 15.84 -6.01 -13.63
N ASP A 58 17.08 -5.52 -13.50
CA ASP A 58 17.47 -4.67 -12.38
C ASP A 58 16.76 -3.31 -12.47
N LEU A 59 16.69 -2.71 -13.66
CA LEU A 59 15.98 -1.45 -13.89
C LEU A 59 14.46 -1.59 -13.60
N ILE A 60 13.85 -2.68 -14.04
CA ILE A 60 12.44 -2.98 -13.77
C ILE A 60 12.22 -3.25 -12.28
N ALA A 61 13.15 -3.90 -11.59
CA ALA A 61 13.08 -4.12 -10.16
C ALA A 61 13.11 -2.80 -9.38
N VAL A 62 13.99 -1.86 -9.76
CA VAL A 62 14.01 -0.51 -9.17
C VAL A 62 12.69 0.22 -9.44
N PHE A 63 12.17 0.17 -10.67
CA PHE A 63 10.88 0.76 -10.99
C PHE A 63 9.73 0.16 -10.17
N ASN A 64 9.65 -1.16 -10.05
CA ASN A 64 8.61 -1.82 -9.29
C ASN A 64 8.63 -1.42 -7.81
N LYS A 65 9.82 -1.35 -7.19
CA LYS A 65 9.97 -0.88 -5.80
C LYS A 65 9.52 0.57 -5.64
N LEU A 66 9.85 1.42 -6.62
CA LEU A 66 9.42 2.83 -6.65
C LEU A 66 7.90 2.97 -6.81
N ASP A 67 7.30 2.19 -7.72
CA ASP A 67 5.86 2.20 -7.98
C ASP A 67 5.08 1.74 -6.73
N MET A 68 5.60 0.76 -5.99
CA MET A 68 5.05 0.37 -4.68
C MET A 68 5.16 1.47 -3.63
N LEU A 69 6.29 2.20 -3.59
CA LEU A 69 6.46 3.34 -2.66
C LEU A 69 5.44 4.43 -2.96
N ILE A 70 5.28 4.80 -4.25
CA ILE A 70 4.31 5.81 -4.69
C ILE A 70 2.88 5.38 -4.31
N MET A 71 2.57 4.09 -4.46
CA MET A 71 1.26 3.56 -4.08
C MET A 71 0.95 3.76 -2.59
N LEU A 72 1.94 3.72 -1.69
CA LEU A 72 1.70 4.00 -0.26
C LEU A 72 1.04 5.38 -0.05
N GLY A 73 1.53 6.41 -0.74
CA GLY A 73 0.97 7.77 -0.69
C GLY A 73 -0.30 7.92 -1.51
N GLU A 74 -0.36 7.36 -2.70
CA GLU A 74 -1.46 7.62 -3.65
C GLU A 74 -2.64 6.64 -3.56
N GLY A 75 -2.43 5.49 -2.93
CA GLY A 75 -3.45 4.45 -2.70
C GLY A 75 -3.82 3.61 -3.92
N GLN A 76 -3.24 3.89 -5.09
CA GLN A 76 -3.45 3.12 -6.33
C GLN A 76 -2.18 3.07 -7.19
N PHE A 77 -2.08 2.04 -8.01
CA PHE A 77 -1.11 1.96 -9.09
C PHE A 77 -1.66 2.63 -10.34
N ILE A 78 -0.83 3.41 -11.01
CA ILE A 78 -1.19 4.03 -12.29
C ILE A 78 -0.74 3.10 -13.42
N PRO A 79 -1.65 2.69 -14.33
CA PRO A 79 -1.30 1.81 -15.45
C PRO A 79 -0.15 2.37 -16.29
N ILE A 80 0.76 1.48 -16.69
CA ILE A 80 1.81 1.82 -17.67
C ILE A 80 1.15 1.89 -19.05
N GLU A 81 1.27 3.04 -19.71
CA GLU A 81 0.78 3.26 -21.07
C GLU A 81 1.85 2.88 -22.09
N LYS A 82 3.10 3.29 -21.86
CA LYS A 82 4.25 3.06 -22.75
C LYS A 82 5.55 2.97 -21.96
N ALA A 83 6.55 2.33 -22.54
CA ALA A 83 7.89 2.35 -21.99
C ALA A 83 8.95 2.26 -23.09
N TRP A 84 10.16 2.72 -22.77
CA TRP A 84 11.30 2.75 -23.68
C TRP A 84 12.57 2.38 -22.94
N ILE A 85 13.52 1.76 -23.64
CA ILE A 85 14.90 1.62 -23.15
C ILE A 85 15.66 2.88 -23.51
N ILE A 86 16.44 3.41 -22.58
CA ILE A 86 17.38 4.49 -22.82
C ILE A 86 18.72 3.88 -23.23
N LYS A 87 19.18 4.19 -24.45
CA LYS A 87 20.53 3.82 -24.94
C LYS A 87 21.25 5.07 -25.41
N ASN A 88 22.42 5.34 -24.84
CA ASN A 88 23.22 6.52 -25.15
C ASN A 88 22.42 7.83 -25.02
N GLY A 89 21.56 7.91 -24.00
CA GLY A 89 20.69 9.06 -23.73
C GLY A 89 19.48 9.22 -24.65
N LYS A 90 19.18 8.25 -25.52
CA LYS A 90 17.99 8.26 -26.39
C LYS A 90 17.01 7.16 -26.00
N SER A 91 15.74 7.51 -25.90
CA SER A 91 14.64 6.56 -25.66
C SER A 91 14.32 5.81 -26.96
N VAL A 92 14.33 4.47 -26.89
CA VAL A 92 14.13 3.56 -28.01
C VAL A 92 13.10 2.49 -27.61
N GLU A 93 12.17 2.19 -28.51
CA GLU A 93 11.19 1.13 -28.30
C GLU A 93 11.88 -0.23 -28.14
N SER A 94 11.33 -1.09 -27.26
CA SER A 94 11.89 -2.41 -26.99
C SER A 94 10.79 -3.42 -26.71
N LYS A 95 10.67 -4.40 -27.63
CA LYS A 95 9.75 -5.54 -27.46
C LYS A 95 10.02 -6.35 -26.19
N GLU A 96 11.28 -6.40 -25.76
CA GLU A 96 11.65 -7.10 -24.53
C GLU A 96 11.09 -6.39 -23.29
N LEU A 97 11.21 -5.05 -23.25
CA LEU A 97 10.65 -4.23 -22.17
C LEU A 97 9.12 -4.30 -22.17
N ASP A 98 8.49 -4.22 -23.35
CA ASP A 98 7.05 -4.36 -23.50
C ASP A 98 6.56 -5.71 -22.97
N SER A 99 7.28 -6.80 -23.29
CA SER A 99 6.96 -8.14 -22.80
C SER A 99 7.08 -8.23 -21.27
N LYS A 100 8.15 -7.69 -20.68
CA LYS A 100 8.34 -7.72 -19.22
C LYS A 100 7.29 -6.88 -18.49
N ILE A 101 6.87 -5.74 -19.07
CA ILE A 101 5.78 -4.93 -18.53
C ILE A 101 4.44 -5.66 -18.60
N ALA A 102 4.14 -6.30 -19.74
CA ALA A 102 2.93 -7.10 -19.90
C ALA A 102 2.87 -8.29 -18.93
N MET A 103 4.02 -8.79 -18.49
CA MET A 103 4.14 -9.88 -17.52
C MET A 103 4.20 -9.39 -16.06
N ARG A 104 4.03 -8.08 -15.79
CA ARG A 104 3.95 -7.59 -14.41
C ARG A 104 2.82 -8.30 -13.66
N LEU A 105 3.09 -8.62 -12.41
CA LEU A 105 2.14 -9.30 -11.52
C LEU A 105 0.86 -8.48 -11.34
N ASN A 106 -0.28 -9.17 -11.20
CA ASN A 106 -1.58 -8.52 -11.04
C ASN A 106 -1.69 -7.67 -9.77
N LEU A 107 -0.77 -7.80 -8.81
CA LEU A 107 -0.70 -6.92 -7.63
C LEU A 107 -0.54 -5.43 -7.99
N PHE A 108 -0.07 -5.12 -9.21
CA PHE A 108 0.04 -3.75 -9.74
C PHE A 108 -1.25 -3.24 -10.40
N ASN A 109 -2.34 -4.02 -10.39
CA ASN A 109 -3.63 -3.63 -10.97
C ASN A 109 -4.61 -3.30 -9.85
N SER A 110 -4.77 -2.03 -9.49
CA SER A 110 -5.64 -1.60 -8.38
C SER A 110 -7.11 -1.97 -8.59
N CYS A 111 -7.79 -2.34 -7.49
CA CYS A 111 -9.24 -2.55 -7.44
C CYS A 111 -10.06 -1.27 -7.58
N ASP A 112 -11.33 -1.43 -7.95
CA ASP A 112 -12.31 -0.35 -8.01
C ASP A 112 -12.43 0.48 -6.72
N PHE A 113 -12.43 -0.17 -5.56
CA PHE A 113 -12.55 0.53 -4.26
C PHE A 113 -11.28 1.30 -3.85
N THR A 114 -10.16 1.12 -4.55
CA THR A 114 -8.92 1.89 -4.34
C THR A 114 -8.68 2.95 -5.42
N ILE A 115 -9.39 2.87 -6.56
CA ILE A 115 -9.19 3.78 -7.70
C ILE A 115 -9.74 5.19 -7.43
N GLY A 116 -9.01 6.19 -7.94
CA GLY A 116 -9.41 7.59 -7.91
C GLY A 116 -8.93 8.36 -6.68
N ASN A 117 -9.47 9.56 -6.47
CA ASN A 117 -9.01 10.44 -5.38
C ASN A 117 -9.54 10.03 -3.99
N HIS A 118 -10.24 8.90 -3.89
CA HIS A 118 -10.84 8.40 -2.65
C HIS A 118 -9.86 7.58 -1.78
N SER A 119 -8.60 7.43 -2.21
CA SER A 119 -7.56 6.71 -1.45
C SER A 119 -6.22 7.45 -1.32
N LYS A 120 -6.06 8.60 -2.00
CA LYS A 120 -4.80 9.37 -2.03
C LYS A 120 -4.58 10.17 -0.74
N PHE A 121 -3.45 9.94 -0.07
CA PHE A 121 -2.98 10.65 1.12
C PHE A 121 -2.04 11.79 0.76
N LEU A 122 -1.06 11.50 -0.10
CA LEU A 122 0.05 12.38 -0.48
C LEU A 122 0.38 12.18 -1.95
N SER A 123 0.90 13.22 -2.60
CA SER A 123 1.64 13.09 -3.85
C SER A 123 3.08 12.65 -3.57
N PHE A 124 3.69 11.93 -4.52
CA PHE A 124 5.04 11.37 -4.37
C PHE A 124 6.13 12.42 -4.10
N ASP A 125 5.99 13.63 -4.66
CA ASP A 125 6.95 14.73 -4.51
C ASP A 125 6.99 15.31 -3.09
N GLN A 126 6.01 14.97 -2.24
CA GLN A 126 5.93 15.47 -0.87
C GLN A 126 6.76 14.67 0.13
N TYR A 127 7.15 13.43 -0.21
CA TYR A 127 7.80 12.52 0.75
C TYR A 127 8.87 11.60 0.16
N ILE A 128 8.97 11.46 -1.16
CA ILE A 128 10.00 10.60 -1.76
C ILE A 128 11.30 11.40 -1.93
N ASP A 129 12.36 10.88 -1.33
CA ASP A 129 13.75 11.23 -1.56
C ASP A 129 14.62 9.96 -1.57
N ASP A 130 15.93 10.12 -1.73
CA ASP A 130 16.91 9.03 -1.72
C ASP A 130 16.90 8.23 -0.40
N ASN A 131 16.80 8.93 0.74
CA ASN A 131 16.78 8.32 2.06
C ASN A 131 15.52 7.47 2.30
N VAL A 132 14.34 8.02 2.01
CA VAL A 132 13.06 7.32 2.11
C VAL A 132 13.04 6.12 1.17
N PHE A 133 13.52 6.26 -0.06
CA PHE A 133 13.54 5.14 -1.00
C PHE A 133 14.52 4.04 -0.58
N LEU A 134 15.71 4.37 -0.06
CA LEU A 134 16.65 3.37 0.47
C LEU A 134 16.09 2.65 1.70
N LYS A 135 15.41 3.37 2.61
CA LYS A 135 14.71 2.74 3.76
C LYS A 135 13.59 1.83 3.28
N TRP A 136 12.83 2.26 2.28
CA TRP A 136 11.76 1.48 1.68
C TRP A 136 12.25 0.17 1.07
N ILE A 137 13.36 0.20 0.33
CA ILE A 137 13.95 -1.02 -0.26
C ILE A 137 14.29 -2.03 0.84
N LYS A 138 14.90 -1.60 1.94
CA LYS A 138 15.21 -2.46 3.09
C LYS A 138 13.94 -2.99 3.75
N MET A 139 12.94 -2.13 3.95
CA MET A 139 11.66 -2.50 4.55
C MET A 139 10.90 -3.52 3.70
N LEU A 140 10.96 -3.42 2.37
CA LEU A 140 10.38 -4.40 1.46
C LEU A 140 10.99 -5.79 1.61
N GLU A 141 12.30 -5.89 1.81
CA GLU A 141 12.97 -7.17 2.06
C GLU A 141 12.47 -7.83 3.36
N GLU A 142 12.17 -7.02 4.37
CA GLU A 142 11.67 -7.50 5.66
C GLU A 142 10.17 -7.82 5.66
N LEU A 143 9.39 -7.07 4.88
CA LEU A 143 7.99 -7.37 4.63
C LEU A 143 7.83 -8.67 3.85
N ASP A 144 8.79 -9.00 2.97
CA ASP A 144 8.79 -10.21 2.14
C ASP A 144 7.40 -10.46 1.53
N ILE A 145 6.80 -11.64 1.71
CA ILE A 145 5.49 -12.01 1.18
C ILE A 145 4.33 -11.20 1.75
N VAL A 146 4.49 -10.55 2.91
CA VAL A 146 3.44 -9.77 3.56
C VAL A 146 2.99 -8.61 2.67
N HIS A 147 3.94 -7.88 2.07
CA HIS A 147 3.59 -6.73 1.23
C HIS A 147 2.87 -7.16 -0.06
N PRO A 148 3.39 -8.08 -0.89
CA PRO A 148 2.67 -8.62 -2.03
C PRO A 148 1.28 -9.16 -1.69
N MET A 149 1.08 -9.82 -0.54
CA MET A 149 -0.24 -10.30 -0.13
C MET A 149 -1.23 -9.17 0.16
N VAL A 150 -0.78 -8.09 0.80
CA VAL A 150 -1.60 -6.88 0.97
C VAL A 150 -1.89 -6.23 -0.37
N LEU A 151 -0.90 -6.13 -1.26
CA LEU A 151 -1.10 -5.59 -2.61
C LEU A 151 -2.11 -6.40 -3.42
N TYR A 152 -2.02 -7.74 -3.42
CA TYR A 152 -3.01 -8.61 -4.07
C TYR A 152 -4.42 -8.46 -3.49
N SER A 153 -4.51 -8.15 -2.19
CA SER A 153 -5.79 -7.88 -1.53
C SER A 153 -6.38 -6.51 -1.89
N MET A 154 -5.57 -5.61 -2.43
CA MET A 154 -5.99 -4.30 -2.97
C MET A 154 -6.04 -4.28 -4.51
N ALA A 155 -5.75 -5.42 -5.14
CA ALA A 155 -5.65 -5.56 -6.58
C ALA A 155 -6.84 -6.31 -7.19
N ASP A 156 -7.15 -6.02 -8.44
CA ASP A 156 -8.22 -6.66 -9.20
C ASP A 156 -7.82 -8.08 -9.65
N THR A 157 -7.92 -9.01 -8.71
CA THR A 157 -7.54 -10.42 -8.86
C THR A 157 -8.73 -11.36 -9.08
N GLY A 158 -9.97 -10.84 -9.08
CA GLY A 158 -11.18 -11.65 -9.07
C GLY A 158 -11.49 -12.37 -7.74
N MET A 159 -10.66 -12.18 -6.70
CA MET A 159 -10.92 -12.76 -5.38
C MET A 159 -12.12 -12.10 -4.69
N PRO A 160 -12.97 -12.86 -3.94
CA PRO A 160 -14.04 -12.28 -3.16
C PRO A 160 -13.53 -11.28 -2.13
N ILE A 161 -14.26 -10.18 -1.91
CA ILE A 161 -13.85 -9.12 -0.99
C ILE A 161 -13.60 -9.66 0.43
N ASP A 162 -14.44 -10.56 0.93
CA ASP A 162 -14.26 -11.18 2.25
C ASP A 162 -12.89 -11.87 2.40
N CYS A 163 -12.38 -12.48 1.32
CA CYS A 163 -11.09 -13.12 1.29
C CYS A 163 -9.95 -12.10 1.26
N LYS A 164 -10.09 -11.04 0.45
CA LYS A 164 -9.14 -9.91 0.43
C LYS A 164 -9.04 -9.24 1.80
N THR A 165 -10.17 -8.93 2.43
CA THR A 165 -10.21 -8.33 3.77
C THR A 165 -9.58 -9.24 4.80
N ALA A 166 -9.83 -10.56 4.74
CA ALA A 166 -9.21 -11.53 5.65
C ALA A 166 -7.68 -11.56 5.53
N PHE A 167 -7.12 -11.45 4.33
CA PHE A 167 -5.67 -11.40 4.14
C PHE A 167 -5.05 -10.07 4.58
N ILE A 168 -5.73 -8.95 4.40
CA ILE A 168 -5.29 -7.68 4.97
C ILE A 168 -5.29 -7.78 6.51
N ILE A 169 -6.35 -8.32 7.12
CA ILE A 169 -6.43 -8.55 8.57
C ILE A 169 -5.26 -9.42 9.04
N GLU A 170 -4.96 -10.51 8.33
CA GLU A 170 -3.87 -11.41 8.67
C GLU A 170 -2.50 -10.74 8.64
N SER A 171 -2.28 -9.84 7.69
CA SER A 171 -0.99 -9.14 7.55
C SER A 171 -0.58 -8.36 8.80
N PHE A 172 -1.53 -7.96 9.66
CA PHE A 172 -1.24 -7.23 10.89
C PHE A 172 -0.50 -8.06 11.95
N GLU A 173 -0.58 -9.40 11.88
CA GLU A 173 0.20 -10.25 12.77
C GLU A 173 1.70 -10.09 12.49
N SER A 174 2.12 -10.24 11.23
CA SER A 174 3.50 -10.04 10.79
C SER A 174 3.92 -8.56 10.79
N LEU A 175 3.00 -7.64 10.53
CA LEU A 175 3.28 -6.21 10.60
C LEU A 175 3.71 -5.78 12.02
N THR A 176 3.24 -6.50 13.05
CA THR A 176 3.64 -6.25 14.44
C THR A 176 5.16 -6.43 14.64
N ASP A 177 5.77 -7.43 14.00
CA ASP A 177 7.22 -7.66 14.05
C ASP A 177 7.99 -6.49 13.43
N LEU A 178 7.50 -5.97 12.30
CA LEU A 178 8.10 -4.82 11.63
C LEU A 178 7.96 -3.55 12.49
N ILE A 179 6.78 -3.30 13.07
CA ILE A 179 6.55 -2.15 13.94
C ILE A 179 7.49 -2.20 15.15
N GLU A 180 7.61 -3.34 15.82
CA GLU A 180 8.50 -3.51 16.99
C GLU A 180 9.97 -3.24 16.62
N LYS A 181 10.37 -3.59 15.40
CA LYS A 181 11.74 -3.35 14.92
C LYS A 181 12.02 -1.87 14.66
N TYR A 182 11.10 -1.16 13.99
CA TYR A 182 11.31 0.21 13.51
C TYR A 182 10.79 1.29 14.48
N ASN A 183 9.79 1.01 15.31
CA ASN A 183 9.26 1.90 16.31
C ASN A 183 9.58 1.40 17.73
N LYS A 184 10.66 1.93 18.32
CA LYS A 184 11.08 1.55 19.68
C LYS A 184 10.10 1.91 20.79
N SER A 185 9.15 2.80 20.52
CA SER A 185 8.08 3.15 21.46
C SER A 185 6.90 2.18 21.42
N PHE A 186 6.83 1.31 20.41
CA PHE A 186 5.81 0.26 20.38
C PHE A 186 6.21 -0.88 21.33
N ILE A 187 5.36 -1.13 22.31
CA ILE A 187 5.51 -2.26 23.22
C ILE A 187 4.57 -3.36 22.74
N ARG A 188 5.14 -4.47 22.25
CA ARG A 188 4.34 -5.60 21.81
C ARG A 188 3.53 -6.15 23.00
N PRO A 189 2.19 -6.28 22.86
CA PRO A 189 1.37 -6.86 23.92
C PRO A 189 1.79 -8.29 24.24
N TYR A 190 1.87 -8.62 25.52
CA TYR A 190 1.96 -10.01 25.95
C TYR A 190 0.65 -10.75 25.63
N VAL A 191 0.77 -11.97 25.10
CA VAL A 191 -0.37 -12.79 24.68
C VAL A 191 -0.35 -14.10 25.47
N HIS A 192 -1.40 -14.36 26.23
CA HIS A 192 -1.56 -15.66 26.90
C HIS A 192 -1.97 -16.74 25.89
N LYS A 193 -1.67 -18.02 26.18
CA LYS A 193 -1.95 -19.16 25.28
C LYS A 193 -3.42 -19.31 24.84
N TRP A 194 -4.37 -18.85 25.67
CA TRP A 194 -5.80 -18.91 25.36
C TRP A 194 -6.34 -17.66 24.65
N GLU A 195 -5.50 -16.63 24.48
CA GLU A 195 -5.87 -15.39 23.80
C GLU A 195 -5.49 -15.43 22.32
N SER A 196 -6.20 -14.65 21.51
CA SER A 196 -5.81 -14.42 20.12
C SER A 196 -4.72 -13.35 20.06
N ALA A 197 -3.53 -13.73 19.58
CA ALA A 197 -2.43 -12.79 19.33
C ALA A 197 -2.87 -11.66 18.39
N LEU A 198 -3.45 -12.03 17.25
CA LEU A 198 -3.98 -11.07 16.27
C LEU A 198 -4.98 -10.08 16.89
N LYS A 199 -5.89 -10.51 17.77
CA LYS A 199 -6.82 -9.57 18.47
C LYS A 199 -6.03 -8.53 19.26
N LYS A 200 -5.07 -8.97 20.09
CA LYS A 200 -4.27 -8.07 20.95
C LYS A 200 -3.43 -7.11 20.12
N TYR A 201 -2.82 -7.61 19.04
CA TYR A 201 -2.00 -6.81 18.14
C TYR A 201 -2.84 -5.77 17.40
N LEU A 202 -4.02 -6.14 16.87
CA LEU A 202 -4.95 -5.19 16.26
C LEU A 202 -5.35 -4.08 17.23
N CYS A 203 -5.69 -4.40 18.48
CA CYS A 203 -6.01 -3.37 19.48
C CYS A 203 -4.84 -2.39 19.69
N ALA A 204 -3.62 -2.90 19.92
CA ALA A 204 -2.45 -2.06 20.16
C ALA A 204 -2.07 -1.21 18.95
N ILE A 205 -2.18 -1.77 17.73
CA ILE A 205 -1.91 -1.05 16.50
C ILE A 205 -2.97 0.03 16.25
N ILE A 206 -4.26 -0.26 16.49
CA ILE A 206 -5.34 0.75 16.36
C ILE A 206 -5.14 1.88 17.38
N GLU A 207 -4.77 1.56 18.62
CA GLU A 207 -4.52 2.57 19.64
C GLU A 207 -3.35 3.50 19.28
N LEU A 208 -2.30 2.96 18.66
CA LEU A 208 -1.10 3.71 18.31
C LEU A 208 -1.23 4.48 16.98
N TYR A 209 -1.77 3.84 15.93
CA TYR A 209 -1.78 4.36 14.56
C TYR A 209 -3.19 4.58 14.01
N GLY A 210 -4.22 3.97 14.60
CA GLY A 210 -5.55 3.88 14.03
C GLY A 210 -6.58 4.87 14.57
N LYS A 211 -6.24 5.73 15.54
CA LYS A 211 -7.23 6.59 16.24
C LYS A 211 -8.07 7.47 15.32
N ASP A 212 -7.44 8.09 14.31
CA ASP A 212 -8.15 8.93 13.35
C ASP A 212 -8.92 8.10 12.30
N ILE A 213 -8.55 6.83 12.09
CA ILE A 213 -9.16 5.93 11.10
C ILE A 213 -10.38 5.20 11.71
N PHE A 214 -10.26 4.72 12.94
CA PHE A 214 -11.26 3.88 13.61
C PHE A 214 -11.91 4.58 14.80
N CYS A 215 -12.00 5.91 14.78
CA CYS A 215 -12.46 6.71 15.93
C CYS A 215 -13.83 6.26 16.46
N LYS A 216 -14.77 5.91 15.57
CA LYS A 216 -16.12 5.47 15.97
C LYS A 216 -16.11 4.05 16.52
N GLU A 217 -15.37 3.13 15.90
CA GLU A 217 -15.21 1.75 16.37
C GLU A 217 -14.49 1.68 17.72
N ASP A 218 -13.46 2.49 17.90
CA ASP A 218 -12.66 2.59 19.11
C ASP A 218 -13.52 3.09 20.29
N LYS A 219 -14.25 4.19 20.08
CA LYS A 219 -15.21 4.74 21.06
C LYS A 219 -16.33 3.76 21.41
N ALA A 220 -16.77 2.94 20.46
CA ALA A 220 -17.81 1.97 20.70
C ALA A 220 -17.28 0.80 21.55
N ASN A 221 -16.30 0.05 21.02
CA ASN A 221 -15.60 -1.03 21.72
C ASN A 221 -14.48 -1.59 20.82
N VAL A 222 -13.25 -1.08 20.95
CA VAL A 222 -12.10 -1.53 20.12
C VAL A 222 -11.83 -3.03 20.23
N GLU A 223 -12.02 -3.63 21.42
CA GLU A 223 -11.81 -5.06 21.61
C GLU A 223 -12.83 -5.91 20.86
N ARG A 224 -14.10 -5.52 20.91
CA ARG A 224 -15.18 -6.19 20.18
C ARG A 224 -14.99 -6.02 18.67
N PHE A 225 -14.58 -4.83 18.23
CA PHE A 225 -14.19 -4.58 16.84
C PHE A 225 -13.08 -5.53 16.38
N ALA A 226 -11.94 -5.56 17.08
CA ALA A 226 -10.84 -6.46 16.78
C ALA A 226 -11.26 -7.94 16.78
N GLN A 227 -12.15 -8.34 17.70
CA GLN A 227 -12.68 -9.70 17.75
C GLN A 227 -13.52 -10.05 16.51
N ILE A 228 -14.30 -9.11 15.97
CA ILE A 228 -15.06 -9.30 14.73
C ILE A 228 -14.12 -9.45 13.52
N LEU A 229 -13.04 -8.67 13.45
CA LEU A 229 -12.02 -8.82 12.42
C LEU A 229 -11.38 -10.22 12.46
N VAL A 230 -10.96 -10.68 13.65
CA VAL A 230 -10.39 -12.02 13.86
C VAL A 230 -11.38 -13.11 13.46
N ASN A 231 -12.66 -12.98 13.83
CA ASN A 231 -13.70 -13.95 13.43
C ASN A 231 -13.87 -14.00 11.91
N SER A 232 -13.77 -12.87 11.24
CA SER A 232 -13.90 -12.76 9.77
C SER A 232 -12.73 -13.43 9.06
N ARG A 233 -11.50 -13.19 9.53
CA ARG A 233 -10.31 -13.92 9.05
C ARG A 233 -10.45 -15.42 9.26
N ASN A 234 -10.84 -15.85 10.46
CA ASN A 234 -10.97 -17.27 10.79
C ASN A 234 -12.06 -17.98 9.98
N ARG A 235 -13.13 -17.25 9.62
CA ARG A 235 -14.18 -17.78 8.74
C ARG A 235 -13.63 -18.11 7.35
N MET A 236 -12.77 -17.24 6.81
CA MET A 236 -12.11 -17.45 5.50
C MET A 236 -11.07 -18.55 5.56
N ALA A 237 -10.17 -18.52 6.54
CA ALA A 237 -9.11 -19.52 6.69
C ALA A 237 -9.63 -20.96 6.82
N HIS A 238 -10.81 -21.14 7.42
CA HIS A 238 -11.42 -22.46 7.59
C HIS A 238 -12.58 -22.76 6.63
N ILE A 239 -12.94 -21.82 5.74
CA ILE A 239 -14.10 -21.91 4.83
C ILE A 239 -15.35 -22.44 5.57
N LYS A 240 -15.73 -21.75 6.65
CA LYS A 240 -16.81 -22.21 7.55
C LYS A 240 -18.13 -21.49 7.27
N SER A 241 -19.22 -22.24 7.23
CA SER A 241 -20.59 -21.70 7.23
C SER A 241 -21.06 -21.36 8.66
N LYS A 242 -21.91 -20.32 8.79
CA LYS A 242 -22.70 -19.91 9.97
C LYS A 242 -22.15 -20.35 11.35
N GLN A 243 -21.28 -19.54 11.96
CA GLN A 243 -20.62 -19.87 13.24
C GLN A 243 -21.30 -19.32 14.51
N GLY A 244 -22.48 -18.69 14.42
CA GLY A 244 -23.11 -18.04 15.58
C GLY A 244 -22.30 -16.88 16.19
N ARG A 245 -21.25 -16.43 15.49
CA ARG A 245 -20.37 -15.31 15.84
C ARG A 245 -20.61 -14.14 14.90
N TYR A 246 -20.35 -12.93 15.38
CA TYR A 246 -20.29 -11.75 14.51
C TYR A 246 -19.01 -11.76 13.68
N TYR A 247 -19.17 -11.53 12.38
CA TYR A 247 -18.15 -11.35 11.36
C TYR A 247 -18.63 -10.30 10.36
N LEU A 248 -17.73 -9.86 9.47
CA LEU A 248 -18.01 -8.92 8.39
C LEU A 248 -18.88 -9.59 7.31
N ASN A 249 -19.97 -8.93 6.92
CA ASN A 249 -20.68 -9.23 5.68
C ASN A 249 -19.98 -8.56 4.48
N GLY A 250 -20.45 -8.81 3.25
CA GLY A 250 -19.78 -8.32 2.04
C GLY A 250 -19.57 -6.80 2.00
N SER A 251 -20.57 -6.00 2.38
CA SER A 251 -20.44 -4.53 2.38
C SER A 251 -19.51 -4.04 3.50
N GLU A 252 -19.59 -4.64 4.69
CA GLU A 252 -18.67 -4.35 5.78
C GLU A 252 -17.24 -4.75 5.42
N SER A 253 -17.04 -5.85 4.69
CA SER A 253 -15.74 -6.27 4.18
C SER A 253 -15.13 -5.25 3.22
N ILE A 254 -15.93 -4.58 2.37
CA ILE A 254 -15.46 -3.46 1.52
C ILE A 254 -14.99 -2.30 2.40
N LEU A 255 -15.85 -1.83 3.31
CA LEU A 255 -15.54 -0.72 4.22
C LEU A 255 -14.22 -0.98 4.97
N TYR A 256 -14.09 -2.17 5.55
CA TYR A 256 -12.91 -2.51 6.35
C TYR A 256 -11.69 -2.90 5.52
N ALA A 257 -11.82 -3.40 4.28
CA ALA A 257 -10.69 -3.51 3.38
C ALA A 257 -10.04 -2.14 3.14
N VAL A 258 -10.86 -1.12 2.91
CA VAL A 258 -10.40 0.26 2.71
C VAL A 258 -9.76 0.82 3.97
N LYS A 259 -10.48 0.81 5.11
CA LYS A 259 -9.95 1.38 6.36
C LYS A 259 -8.69 0.66 6.84
N LEU A 260 -8.60 -0.67 6.68
CA LEU A 260 -7.39 -1.42 7.01
C LEU A 260 -6.25 -1.14 6.04
N SER A 261 -6.53 -0.94 4.73
CA SER A 261 -5.50 -0.47 3.78
C SER A 261 -4.96 0.90 4.16
N PHE A 262 -5.80 1.78 4.71
CA PHE A 262 -5.38 3.10 5.16
C PHE A 262 -4.45 2.99 6.36
N LEU A 263 -4.82 2.15 7.33
CA LEU A 263 -3.98 1.87 8.49
C LEU A 263 -2.64 1.27 8.07
N TYR A 264 -2.64 0.28 7.19
CA TYR A 264 -1.43 -0.36 6.69
C TYR A 264 -0.49 0.66 6.03
N ARG A 265 -1.00 1.48 5.09
CA ARG A 265 -0.19 2.50 4.40
C ARG A 265 0.28 3.59 5.36
N HIS A 266 -0.55 4.03 6.30
CA HIS A 266 -0.16 5.01 7.32
C HIS A 266 0.96 4.49 8.22
N ILE A 267 0.89 3.23 8.65
CA ILE A 267 1.96 2.58 9.42
C ILE A 267 3.26 2.61 8.62
N LEU A 268 3.25 2.13 7.37
CA LEU A 268 4.47 2.09 6.56
C LEU A 268 5.05 3.48 6.31
N LEU A 269 4.23 4.48 5.99
CA LEU A 269 4.67 5.87 5.86
C LEU A 269 5.29 6.40 7.15
N THR A 270 4.71 6.07 8.31
CA THR A 270 5.25 6.47 9.62
C THR A 270 6.59 5.77 9.92
N LEU A 271 6.73 4.48 9.60
CA LEU A 271 7.98 3.73 9.77
C LEU A 271 9.07 4.21 8.78
N LEU A 272 8.67 4.82 7.66
CA LEU A 272 9.56 5.52 6.73
C LEU A 272 9.88 6.97 7.18
N GLU A 273 9.42 7.37 8.38
CA GLU A 273 9.59 8.70 8.96
C GLU A 273 8.91 9.84 8.18
N VAL A 274 7.86 9.53 7.43
CA VAL A 274 7.00 10.55 6.80
C VAL A 274 6.06 11.13 7.87
N ASP A 275 6.18 12.44 8.14
CA ASP A 275 5.38 13.11 9.17
C ASP A 275 3.86 12.99 8.86
N TYR A 276 3.13 12.40 9.81
CA TYR A 276 1.69 12.22 9.73
C TYR A 276 0.93 13.55 9.56
N ASN A 277 1.46 14.65 10.10
CA ASN A 277 0.83 15.97 9.98
C ASN A 277 0.66 16.41 8.52
N PHE A 278 1.49 15.92 7.58
CA PHE A 278 1.37 16.27 6.16
C PHE A 278 0.12 15.70 5.50
N TYR A 279 -0.46 14.62 6.04
CA TYR A 279 -1.59 13.92 5.41
C TYR A 279 -2.73 13.55 6.35
N LYS A 280 -2.65 13.94 7.62
CA LYS A 280 -3.71 13.74 8.61
C LYS A 280 -5.06 14.28 8.16
N SER A 281 -5.10 15.51 7.63
CA SER A 281 -6.34 16.14 7.16
C SER A 281 -6.99 15.35 6.02
N GLN A 282 -6.16 14.86 5.09
CA GLN A 282 -6.60 14.06 3.96
C GLN A 282 -7.10 12.69 4.41
N ILE A 283 -6.39 11.98 5.29
CA ILE A 283 -6.89 10.72 5.88
C ILE A 283 -8.22 10.93 6.59
N THR A 284 -8.33 11.96 7.42
CA THR A 284 -9.57 12.25 8.17
C THR A 284 -10.75 12.50 7.23
N LYS A 285 -10.52 13.24 6.14
CA LYS A 285 -11.53 13.45 5.10
C LYS A 285 -11.96 12.13 4.46
N LEU A 286 -11.01 11.31 4.01
CA LEU A 286 -11.31 10.03 3.36
C LEU A 286 -12.04 9.07 4.30
N VAL A 287 -11.63 9.00 5.56
CA VAL A 287 -12.30 8.20 6.59
C VAL A 287 -13.74 8.67 6.79
N ASN A 288 -13.97 9.99 6.84
CA ASN A 288 -15.33 10.53 6.93
C ASN A 288 -16.20 10.15 5.73
N ASP A 289 -15.65 10.16 4.52
CA ASP A 289 -16.39 9.74 3.32
C ASP A 289 -16.83 8.26 3.43
N TRP A 290 -15.92 7.39 3.88
CA TRP A 290 -16.19 5.96 4.07
C TRP A 290 -17.10 5.65 5.26
N ASP A 291 -16.97 6.40 6.36
CA ASP A 291 -17.83 6.27 7.53
C ASP A 291 -19.30 6.60 7.20
N ASN A 292 -19.54 7.48 6.21
CA ASN A 292 -20.86 7.87 5.75
C ASN A 292 -21.34 7.06 4.53
N TRP A 293 -20.56 6.08 4.07
CA TRP A 293 -20.90 5.28 2.90
C TRP A 293 -22.07 4.34 3.19
N ASN A 294 -23.23 4.65 2.60
CA ASN A 294 -24.45 3.83 2.60
C ASN A 294 -24.93 3.35 3.99
N GLY A 295 -24.62 4.09 5.07
CA GLY A 295 -25.00 3.71 6.44
C GLY A 295 -24.36 2.41 6.95
N ILE A 296 -23.36 1.86 6.25
CA ILE A 296 -22.77 0.55 6.55
C ILE A 296 -22.13 0.53 7.94
N LEU A 297 -21.41 1.61 8.30
CA LEU A 297 -20.78 1.71 9.61
C LEU A 297 -21.82 1.77 10.74
N GLU A 298 -22.92 2.51 10.56
CA GLU A 298 -23.96 2.63 11.57
C GLU A 298 -24.61 1.28 11.87
N GLU A 299 -24.93 0.51 10.83
CA GLU A 299 -25.44 -0.87 10.99
C GLU A 299 -24.41 -1.80 11.63
N PHE A 300 -23.13 -1.68 11.24
CA PHE A 300 -22.05 -2.45 11.83
C PHE A 300 -21.92 -2.19 13.35
N LEU A 301 -21.99 -0.93 13.77
CA LEU A 301 -21.87 -0.53 15.17
C LEU A 301 -23.03 -1.04 16.04
N LYS A 302 -24.19 -1.38 15.47
CA LYS A 302 -25.27 -2.06 16.22
C LYS A 302 -24.88 -3.47 16.70
N LYS A 303 -23.81 -4.05 16.16
CA LYS A 303 -23.23 -5.31 16.63
C LYS A 303 -22.42 -5.15 17.91
N PHE A 304 -22.34 -3.97 18.53
CA PHE A 304 -21.47 -3.67 19.67
C PHE A 304 -22.16 -3.86 21.01
#